data_AF-A0A423LUK0-F1
#
_entry.id   AF-A0A423LUK0-F1
#
_cell.length_a   1.000
_cell.length_b   1.000
_cell.length_c   1.000
_cell.angle_alpha   90.00
_cell.angle_beta   90.00
_cell.angle_gamma   90.00
#
_symmetry.space_group_name_H-M   'P 1'
#
loop_
_entity.id
_entity.type
_entity.pdbx_description
1 polymer ?
#
loop_
_entity_poly.entity_id
_entity_poly.type
_entity_poly.pdbx_seq_one_letter_code
_entity_poly.pdbx_strand_id
1 'polypeptide(L)'
;MNQKRTRIPLPHPPPYRPSRATFWLTVLAGVLIAFALCASVYMLIDSWISGSITTTNRGPKHTYTLALQPRRFWIEFVSQSIGTVFALIIGVFGVWIYRKVQEPVKKPKGKRTRR
;
A
#
# COMPACT_ATOMS: atom_id res chain seq x y z
N MET A 1 34.14 -48.16 3.31
CA MET A 1 33.35 -47.42 2.29
C MET A 1 32.98 -46.07 2.87
N ASN A 2 33.41 -44.94 2.29
CA ASN A 2 33.30 -43.62 2.92
C ASN A 2 32.08 -42.83 2.39
N GLN A 3 30.99 -42.84 3.16
CA GLN A 3 29.69 -42.26 2.81
C GLN A 3 29.70 -40.72 2.63
N LYS A 4 30.77 -40.03 3.08
CA LYS A 4 30.91 -38.59 2.89
C LYS A 4 31.29 -38.20 1.45
N ARG A 5 31.85 -39.13 0.66
CA ARG A 5 32.33 -38.87 -0.71
C ARG A 5 31.21 -38.92 -1.77
N THR A 6 30.01 -39.37 -1.39
CA THR A 6 28.84 -39.53 -2.26
C THR A 6 27.71 -38.53 -2.00
N ARG A 7 27.96 -37.45 -1.26
CA ARG A 7 26.97 -36.37 -1.13
C ARG A 7 26.94 -35.53 -2.40
N ILE A 8 26.07 -35.94 -3.33
CA ILE A 8 25.66 -35.10 -4.45
C ILE A 8 24.98 -33.85 -3.85
N PRO A 9 25.42 -32.62 -4.18
CA PRO A 9 24.75 -31.42 -3.70
C PRO A 9 23.29 -31.45 -4.19
N LEU A 10 22.33 -31.32 -3.28
CA LEU A 10 20.94 -31.18 -3.67
C LEU A 10 20.80 -29.92 -4.55
N PRO A 11 20.05 -29.98 -5.66
CA PRO A 11 19.77 -28.80 -6.44
C PRO A 11 19.04 -27.80 -5.56
N HIS A 12 19.60 -26.60 -5.44
CA HIS A 12 18.91 -25.42 -4.92
C HIS A 12 17.52 -25.28 -5.58
N PRO A 13 16.46 -25.00 -4.79
CA PRO A 13 15.13 -24.81 -5.34
C PRO A 13 15.14 -23.61 -6.30
N PRO A 14 14.35 -23.66 -7.39
CA PRO A 14 14.25 -22.55 -8.31
C PRO A 14 13.76 -21.31 -7.57
N PRO A 15 14.27 -20.11 -7.90
CA PRO A 15 13.79 -18.88 -7.30
C PRO A 15 12.29 -18.73 -7.57
N TYR A 16 11.54 -18.34 -6.55
CA TYR A 16 10.10 -18.11 -6.65
C TYR A 16 9.80 -17.14 -7.80
N ARG A 17 8.91 -17.55 -8.71
CA ARG A 17 8.38 -16.69 -9.77
C ARG A 17 6.90 -16.45 -9.51
N PRO A 18 6.47 -15.18 -9.33
CA PRO A 18 5.05 -14.88 -9.25
C PRO A 18 4.38 -15.24 -10.58
N SER A 19 3.17 -15.79 -10.51
CA SER A 19 2.35 -16.02 -11.70
C SER A 19 1.95 -14.68 -12.34
N ARG A 20 1.67 -14.67 -13.66
CA ARG A 20 1.19 -13.47 -14.36
C ARG A 20 -0.08 -12.91 -13.69
N ALA A 21 -0.99 -13.78 -13.27
CA ALA A 21 -2.21 -13.38 -12.58
C ALA A 21 -1.92 -12.69 -11.24
N THR A 22 -1.03 -13.25 -10.42
CA THR A 22 -0.61 -12.64 -9.14
C THR A 22 -0.02 -11.26 -9.37
N PHE A 23 0.84 -11.10 -10.39
CA PHE A 23 1.42 -9.79 -10.73
C PHE A 23 0.36 -8.75 -11.10
N TRP A 24 -0.57 -9.08 -12.00
CA TRP A 24 -1.64 -8.16 -12.39
C TRP A 24 -2.59 -7.84 -11.24
N LEU A 25 -2.89 -8.81 -10.36
CA LEU A 25 -3.70 -8.56 -9.16
C LEU A 25 -3.02 -7.58 -8.21
N THR A 26 -1.70 -7.70 -8.00
CA THR A 26 -0.96 -6.74 -7.17
C THR A 26 -0.92 -5.34 -7.78
N VAL A 27 -0.81 -5.24 -9.10
CA VAL A 27 -0.85 -3.95 -9.81
C VAL A 27 -2.24 -3.33 -9.67
N LEU A 28 -3.29 -4.12 -9.90
CA LEU A 28 -4.68 -3.67 -9.75
C LEU A 28 -4.96 -3.19 -8.33
N ALA A 29 -4.53 -3.95 -7.31
CA ALA A 29 -4.68 -3.54 -5.91
C ALA A 29 -3.97 -2.20 -5.64
N GLY A 30 -2.76 -2.00 -6.17
CA GLY A 30 -2.05 -0.73 -6.07
C GLY A 30 -2.80 0.43 -6.71
N VAL A 31 -3.36 0.23 -7.91
CA VAL A 31 -4.18 1.23 -8.61
C VAL A 31 -5.44 1.58 -7.82
N LEU A 32 -6.15 0.58 -7.29
CA LEU A 32 -7.35 0.79 -6.50
C LEU A 32 -7.05 1.54 -5.19
N ILE A 33 -5.95 1.24 -4.52
CA ILE A 33 -5.51 1.96 -3.33
C ILE A 33 -5.18 3.42 -3.67
N ALA A 34 -4.43 3.66 -4.75
CA ALA A 34 -4.11 5.02 -5.20
C ALA A 34 -5.37 5.82 -5.56
N PHE A 35 -6.31 5.19 -6.26
CA PHE A 35 -7.60 5.79 -6.58
C PHE A 35 -8.40 6.14 -5.32
N ALA A 36 -8.48 5.23 -4.35
CA ALA A 36 -9.18 5.46 -3.09
C ALA A 36 -8.55 6.62 -2.29
N LEU A 37 -7.21 6.73 -2.27
CA LEU A 37 -6.50 7.85 -1.65
C LEU A 37 -6.84 9.17 -2.35
N CYS A 38 -6.76 9.22 -3.68
CA CYS A 38 -7.11 10.42 -4.45
C CYS A 38 -8.58 10.84 -4.24
N ALA A 39 -9.51 9.88 -4.25
CA ALA A 39 -10.92 10.14 -4.01
C ALA A 39 -11.17 10.67 -2.59
N SER A 40 -10.46 10.14 -1.58
CA SER A 40 -10.56 10.61 -0.19
C SER A 40 -10.08 12.06 -0.05
N VAL A 41 -8.94 12.39 -0.67
CA VAL A 41 -8.41 13.76 -0.68
C VAL A 41 -9.36 14.71 -1.42
N TYR A 42 -9.90 14.29 -2.56
CA TYR A 42 -10.88 15.07 -3.30
C TYR A 42 -12.12 15.37 -2.46
N MET A 43 -12.69 14.37 -1.78
CA MET A 43 -13.85 14.57 -0.90
C MET A 43 -13.58 15.53 0.25
N LEU A 44 -12.37 15.53 0.82
CA LEU A 44 -11.98 16.50 1.85
C LEU A 44 -11.94 17.92 1.28
N ILE A 45 -11.34 18.12 0.11
CA ILE A 45 -11.28 19.43 -0.56
C ILE A 45 -12.69 19.92 -0.88
N ASP A 46 -13.53 19.05 -1.45
CA ASP A 46 -14.92 19.37 -1.78
C ASP A 46 -15.74 19.72 -0.53
N SER A 47 -15.56 18.97 0.56
CA SER A 47 -16.22 19.25 1.85
C SER A 47 -15.77 20.58 2.47
N TRP A 48 -14.49 20.93 2.29
CA TRP A 48 -13.95 22.21 2.73
C TRP A 48 -14.54 23.38 1.95
N ILE A 49 -14.63 23.26 0.62
CA ILE A 49 -15.17 24.30 -0.26
C ILE A 49 -16.67 24.46 -0.04
N SER A 50 -17.41 23.34 -0.01
CA SER A 50 -18.86 23.32 0.16
C SER A 50 -19.30 23.64 1.60
N GLY A 51 -18.38 23.57 2.56
CA GLY A 51 -18.68 23.76 3.98
C GLY A 51 -19.66 22.73 4.52
N SER A 52 -19.77 21.56 3.89
CA SER A 52 -20.65 20.47 4.30
C SER A 52 -19.91 19.16 4.28
N ILE A 53 -20.07 18.36 5.33
CA ILE A 53 -19.46 17.04 5.44
C ILE A 53 -20.52 16.00 5.78
N THR A 54 -20.49 14.88 5.06
CA THR A 54 -21.42 13.76 5.28
C THR A 54 -20.71 12.66 6.04
N THR A 55 -21.34 12.15 7.09
CA THR A 55 -20.81 10.99 7.82
C THR A 55 -21.02 9.72 6.99
N THR A 56 -19.96 8.92 6.91
CA THR A 56 -19.96 7.60 6.24
C THR A 56 -19.98 6.47 7.26
N ASN A 57 -20.37 6.74 8.52
CA ASN A 57 -20.48 5.72 9.56
C ASN A 57 -21.67 4.78 9.31
N ARG A 58 -21.63 3.57 9.90
CA ARG A 58 -22.65 2.50 9.78
C ARG A 58 -24.06 2.87 10.32
N GLY A 59 -24.31 4.14 10.65
CA GLY A 59 -25.58 4.66 11.13
C GLY A 59 -26.31 5.52 10.10
N PRO A 60 -27.34 6.27 10.51
CA PRO A 60 -28.01 7.23 9.64
C PRO A 60 -27.01 8.23 9.09
N LYS A 61 -27.07 8.48 7.78
CA LYS A 61 -26.23 9.50 7.14
C LYS A 61 -26.67 10.87 7.65
N HIS A 62 -25.76 11.55 8.34
CA HIS A 62 -25.97 12.94 8.75
C HIS A 62 -25.04 13.84 7.93
N THR A 63 -25.59 14.93 7.43
CA THR A 63 -24.80 15.99 6.79
C THR A 63 -24.69 17.14 7.75
N TYR A 64 -23.46 17.46 8.15
CA TYR A 64 -23.16 18.61 9.00
C TYR A 64 -22.68 19.76 8.12
N THR A 65 -23.25 20.94 8.31
CA THR A 65 -22.82 22.16 7.62
C THR A 65 -22.07 23.08 8.56
N LEU A 66 -21.10 23.80 8.04
CA LEU A 66 -20.31 24.78 8.76
C LEU A 66 -21.20 25.92 9.31
N ALA A 67 -22.24 26.30 8.57
CA ALA A 67 -23.15 27.38 8.93
C ALA A 67 -24.08 27.03 10.12
N LEU A 68 -24.58 25.80 10.21
CA LEU A 68 -25.49 25.40 11.29
C LEU A 68 -24.77 24.74 12.46
N GLN A 69 -23.72 23.95 12.22
CA GLN A 69 -23.07 23.11 13.23
C GLN A 69 -21.54 23.12 13.09
N PRO A 70 -20.88 24.28 13.27
CA PRO A 70 -19.45 24.44 12.98
C PRO A 70 -18.57 23.49 13.81
N ARG A 71 -18.88 23.31 15.09
CA ARG A 71 -18.08 22.43 15.97
C ARG A 71 -18.13 20.97 15.54
N ARG A 72 -19.29 20.48 15.11
CA ARG A 72 -19.45 19.09 14.64
C ARG A 72 -18.83 18.89 13.25
N PHE A 73 -18.98 19.87 12.37
CA PHE A 73 -18.29 19.90 11.08
C PHE A 73 -16.77 19.73 11.25
N TRP A 74 -16.14 20.53 12.11
CA TRP A 74 -14.69 20.47 12.33
C TRP A 74 -14.23 19.15 12.96
N ILE A 75 -14.99 18.58 13.91
CA ILE A 75 -14.65 17.28 14.51
C ILE A 75 -14.63 16.19 13.43
N GLU A 76 -15.68 16.13 12.61
CA GLU A 76 -15.78 15.11 11.56
C GLU A 76 -14.74 15.32 10.46
N PHE A 77 -14.51 16.57 10.06
CA PHE A 77 -13.51 16.94 9.07
C PHE A 77 -12.10 16.55 9.52
N VAL A 78 -11.72 16.88 10.76
CA VAL A 78 -10.41 16.53 11.31
C VAL A 78 -10.27 15.01 11.44
N SER A 79 -11.31 14.31 11.89
CA SER A 79 -11.30 12.84 12.00
C SER A 79 -11.05 12.16 10.64
N GLN A 80 -11.79 12.56 9.59
CA GLN A 80 -11.62 12.03 8.24
C GLN A 80 -10.25 12.42 7.64
N SER A 81 -9.76 13.61 7.94
CA SER A 81 -8.45 14.08 7.50
C SER A 81 -7.32 13.27 8.15
N ILE A 82 -7.41 12.96 9.44
CA ILE A 82 -6.44 12.10 10.15
C ILE A 82 -6.38 10.72 9.49
N GLY A 83 -7.53 10.09 9.24
CA GLY A 83 -7.59 8.78 8.57
C GLY A 83 -6.94 8.79 7.19
N THR A 84 -7.19 9.83 6.40
CA THR A 84 -6.60 9.99 5.06
C THR A 84 -5.09 10.18 5.12
N VAL A 85 -4.58 10.98 6.06
CA VAL A 85 -3.13 11.16 6.27
C VAL A 85 -2.46 9.85 6.72
N PHE A 86 -3.08 9.10 7.64
CA PHE A 86 -2.58 7.78 8.03
C PHE A 86 -2.51 6.81 6.84
N ALA A 87 -3.54 6.80 5.99
CA ALA A 87 -3.56 5.96 4.80
C ALA A 87 -2.45 6.36 3.80
N LEU A 88 -2.18 7.65 3.62
CA LEU A 88 -1.06 8.14 2.81
C LEU A 88 0.29 7.70 3.39
N ILE A 89 0.49 7.82 4.71
CA ILE A 89 1.72 7.40 5.39
C ILE A 89 1.94 5.89 5.19
N ILE A 90 0.90 5.07 5.40
CA ILE A 90 0.97 3.62 5.18
C ILE A 90 1.28 3.30 3.72
N GLY A 91 0.69 4.02 2.76
CA GLY A 91 0.99 3.88 1.35
C GLY A 91 2.46 4.16 1.02
N VAL A 92 2.99 5.28 1.50
CA VAL A 92 4.41 5.65 1.33
C VAL A 92 5.33 4.63 1.99
N PHE A 93 5.01 4.20 3.21
CA PHE A 93 5.78 3.20 3.94
C PHE A 93 5.78 1.84 3.25
N GLY A 94 4.63 1.42 2.71
CA GLY A 94 4.51 0.19 1.91
C GLY A 94 5.38 0.23 0.65
N VAL A 95 5.37 1.36 -0.07
CA VAL A 95 6.26 1.57 -1.24
C VAL A 95 7.74 1.55 -0.81
N TRP A 96 8.08 2.15 0.33
CA TRP A 96 9.44 2.16 0.85
C TRP A 96 9.93 0.75 1.22
N ILE A 97 9.12 -0.05 1.91
CA ILE A 97 9.42 -1.46 2.19
C ILE A 97 9.56 -2.25 0.90
N TYR A 98 8.63 -2.09 -0.04
CA TYR A 98 8.69 -2.78 -1.33
C TYR A 98 10.02 -2.49 -2.04
N ARG A 99 10.45 -1.23 -2.07
CA ARG A 99 11.76 -0.84 -2.61
C ARG A 99 12.92 -1.50 -1.86
N LYS A 100 12.89 -1.54 -0.52
CA LYS A 100 13.93 -2.16 0.30
C LYS A 100 14.03 -3.68 0.14
N VAL A 101 12.91 -4.37 -0.05
CA VAL A 101 12.87 -5.81 -0.31
C VAL A 101 13.32 -6.13 -1.75
N GLN A 102 13.03 -5.25 -2.70
CA GLN A 102 13.43 -5.40 -4.10
C GLN A 102 14.87 -4.95 -4.38
N GLU A 103 15.52 -4.19 -3.47
CA GLU A 103 16.96 -3.93 -3.53
C GLU A 103 17.69 -5.28 -3.49
N PRO A 104 18.31 -5.73 -4.60
CA PRO A 104 18.98 -7.01 -4.60
C PRO A 104 20.17 -6.92 -3.65
N VAL A 105 20.13 -7.71 -2.56
CA VAL A 105 21.34 -8.11 -1.84
C VAL A 105 22.32 -8.59 -2.92
N LYS A 106 23.34 -7.75 -3.16
CA LYS A 106 24.37 -7.85 -4.18
C LYS A 106 24.42 -9.23 -4.83
N LYS A 107 23.97 -9.34 -6.09
CA LYS A 107 24.16 -10.55 -6.92
C LYS A 107 25.59 -11.07 -6.67
N PRO A 108 25.79 -12.32 -6.20
CA PRO A 108 27.13 -12.85 -6.07
C PRO A 108 27.78 -12.79 -7.45
N LYS A 109 28.89 -12.05 -7.52
CA LYS A 109 29.73 -11.83 -8.69
C LYS A 109 29.94 -13.19 -9.37
N GLY A 110 29.25 -13.42 -10.49
CA GLY A 110 29.29 -14.69 -11.20
C GLY A 110 30.75 -15.06 -11.44
N LYS A 111 31.17 -16.24 -10.97
CA LYS A 111 32.50 -16.78 -11.27
C LYS A 111 32.61 -16.84 -12.79
N ARG A 112 33.50 -16.01 -13.33
CA ARG A 112 33.90 -16.00 -14.73
C ARG A 112 34.58 -17.35 -14.99
N THR A 113 33.84 -18.32 -15.52
CA THR A 113 34.42 -19.54 -16.08
C THR A 113 35.27 -19.12 -17.26
N ARG A 114 36.59 -19.03 -17.05
CA ARG A 114 37.57 -18.99 -18.14
C ARG A 114 37.59 -20.40 -18.74
N ARG A 115 37.18 -20.50 -20.00
CA ARG A 115 37.66 -21.56 -20.91
C ARG A 115 39.13 -21.30 -21.21
#